data_AF-M4REW7-F1
#
_entry.id   AF-M4REW7-F1
#
_cell.length_a   1.000
_cell.length_b   1.000
_cell.length_c   1.000
_cell.angle_alpha   90.00
_cell.angle_beta   90.00
_cell.angle_gamma   90.00
#
_symmetry.space_group_name_H-M   'P 1'
#
loop_
_entity.id
_entity.type
_entity.pdbx_description
1 polymer ?
#
loop_
_entity_poly.entity_id
_entity_poly.type
_entity_poly.pdbx_seq_one_letter_code
_entity_poly.pdbx_strand_id
1 'polypeptide(L)' 'MATATAALRMPVELAARYDRLAKATGRTKTFYMNEALTESIDRLEYEYGIMKKVEDWRAGILETVTLDELEESLGLED' A
#
# COMPACT_ATOMS: atom_id res chain seq x y z
N MET A 1 10.74 -3.58 -19.47
CA MET A 1 9.75 -4.07 -18.47
C MET A 1 8.40 -4.22 -19.14
N ALA A 2 7.61 -5.21 -18.75
CA ALA A 2 6.21 -5.29 -19.17
C ALA A 2 5.40 -4.17 -18.51
N THR A 3 4.43 -3.61 -19.23
CA THR A 3 3.51 -2.60 -18.68
C THR A 3 2.09 -3.12 -18.74
N ALA A 4 1.28 -2.72 -17.75
CA ALA A 4 -0.14 -3.03 -17.70
C ALA A 4 -0.95 -1.73 -17.80
N THR A 5 -2.11 -1.79 -18.46
CA THR A 5 -3.02 -0.65 -18.61
C THR A 5 -4.09 -0.69 -17.53
N ALA A 6 -4.27 0.40 -16.79
CA ALA A 6 -5.34 0.56 -15.82
C ALA A 6 -6.20 1.79 -16.15
N ALA A 7 -7.51 1.67 -15.96
CA ALA A 7 -8.45 2.78 -16.04
C ALA A 7 -8.88 3.20 -14.63
N LEU A 8 -8.60 4.44 -14.25
CA LEU A 8 -8.92 4.98 -12.92
C LEU A 8 -9.99 6.06 -13.04
N ARG A 9 -11.01 6.00 -12.18
CA ARG A 9 -11.96 7.11 -12.00
C ARG A 9 -11.38 8.06 -10.96
N MET A 10 -11.15 9.30 -11.37
CA MET A 10 -10.57 10.35 -10.54
C MET A 10 -11.54 11.52 -10.43
N PRO A 11 -11.67 12.15 -9.26
CA PRO A 11 -12.40 13.42 -9.13
C PRO A 11 -11.86 14.46 -10.11
N VAL A 12 -12.77 15.20 -10.77
CA VAL A 12 -12.43 16.17 -11.84
C VAL A 12 -11.40 17.20 -11.35
N GLU A 13 -11.53 17.66 -10.12
CA GLU A 13 -10.62 18.64 -9.53
C GLU A 13 -9.19 18.09 -9.38
N LEU A 14 -9.05 16.83 -8.95
CA LEU A 14 -7.75 16.18 -8.81
C LEU A 14 -7.11 15.96 -10.18
N ALA A 15 -7.92 15.54 -11.17
CA ALA A 15 -7.47 15.42 -12.55
C ALA A 15 -6.94 16.76 -13.09
N ALA A 16 -7.64 17.87 -12.82
CA ALA A 16 -7.24 19.20 -13.22
C ALA A 16 -5.95 19.68 -12.53
N ARG A 17 -5.70 19.27 -11.27
CA ARG A 17 -4.44 19.56 -10.56
C ARG A 17 -3.26 18.90 -11.26
N TYR A 18 -3.36 17.63 -11.62
CA TYR A 18 -2.30 16.93 -12.36
C TYR A 18 -2.10 17.51 -13.76
N ASP A 19 -3.17 17.94 -14.44
CA ASP A 19 -3.04 18.62 -15.74
C ASP A 19 -2.26 19.93 -15.65
N ARG A 20 -2.50 20.73 -14.59
CA ARG A 20 -1.75 21.96 -14.36
C ARG A 20 -0.28 21.68 -14.04
N LEU A 21 -0.01 20.68 -13.20
CA LEU A 21 1.36 20.27 -12.87
C LEU A 21 2.12 19.83 -14.12
N ALA A 22 1.53 18.95 -14.92
CA ALA A 22 2.07 18.49 -16.19
C ALA A 22 2.45 19.65 -17.13
N LYS A 23 1.54 20.62 -17.32
CA LYS A 23 1.79 21.81 -18.14
C LYS A 23 2.92 22.68 -17.61
N ALA A 24 3.00 22.86 -16.29
CA ALA A 24 3.99 23.71 -15.65
C ALA A 24 5.42 23.14 -15.72
N THR A 25 5.56 21.81 -15.78
CA THR A 25 6.86 21.13 -15.72
C THR A 25 7.29 20.48 -17.03
N GLY A 26 6.44 20.50 -18.06
CA GLY A 26 6.72 19.89 -19.36
C GLY A 26 6.70 18.36 -19.34
N ARG A 27 6.02 17.74 -18.36
CA ARG A 27 5.84 16.28 -18.25
C ARG A 27 4.40 15.87 -18.53
N THR A 28 4.17 14.58 -18.75
CA THR A 28 2.81 14.07 -18.97
C THR A 28 2.04 13.90 -17.65
N LYS A 29 0.71 13.95 -17.72
CA LYS A 29 -0.15 13.61 -16.57
C LYS A 29 0.14 12.22 -16.03
N THR A 30 0.31 11.26 -16.95
CA THR A 30 0.61 9.85 -16.63
C THR A 30 1.91 9.69 -15.86
N PHE A 31 2.94 10.50 -16.14
CA PHE A 31 4.19 10.48 -15.38
C PHE A 31 3.92 10.72 -13.89
N TYR A 32 3.19 11.80 -13.56
CA TYR A 32 2.88 12.14 -12.18
C TYR A 32 1.89 11.19 -11.51
N MET A 33 0.94 10.64 -12.26
CA MET A 33 0.05 9.60 -11.74
C MET A 33 0.84 8.35 -11.37
N ASN A 34 1.77 7.92 -12.22
CA ASN A 34 2.60 6.75 -11.93
C ASN A 34 3.53 7.00 -10.74
N GLU A 35 4.19 8.16 -10.63
CA GLU A 35 4.97 8.49 -9.44
C GLU A 35 4.14 8.43 -8.18
N ALA A 36 2.96 9.08 -8.16
CA ALA A 36 2.11 9.07 -6.98
C ALA A 36 1.66 7.65 -6.58
N LEU A 37 1.36 6.80 -7.57
CA LEU A 37 1.00 5.40 -7.31
C LEU A 37 2.19 4.62 -6.74
N THR A 38 3.37 4.75 -7.36
CA THR A 38 4.60 4.07 -6.91
C THR A 38 5.03 4.53 -5.52
N GLU A 39 4.97 5.82 -5.22
CA GLU A 39 5.33 6.34 -3.88
C GLU A 39 4.37 5.87 -2.80
N SER A 40 3.10 5.60 -3.14
CA SER A 40 2.08 5.23 -2.17
C SER A 40 2.00 3.74 -1.84
N ILE A 41 2.46 2.87 -2.73
CA ILE A 41 2.11 1.44 -2.67
C ILE A 41 2.66 0.73 -1.43
N ASP A 42 3.94 0.95 -1.08
CA ASP A 42 4.56 0.31 0.08
C ASP A 42 3.83 0.62 1.38
N ARG A 43 3.40 1.89 1.54
CA ARG A 43 2.63 2.33 2.69
C ARG A 43 1.25 1.68 2.72
N LEU A 44 0.56 1.64 1.58
CA LEU A 44 -0.76 1.01 1.48
C LEU A 44 -0.67 -0.48 1.79
N GLU A 45 0.32 -1.19 1.26
CA GLU A 45 0.55 -2.60 1.54
C GLU A 45 0.80 -2.85 3.03
N TYR A 46 1.60 -2.01 3.68
CA TYR A 46 1.85 -2.10 5.12
C TYR A 46 0.58 -1.87 5.95
N GLU A 47 -0.12 -0.75 5.71
CA GLU A 47 -1.31 -0.39 6.48
C GLU A 47 -2.43 -1.42 6.30
N TYR A 48 -2.78 -1.75 5.07
CA TYR A 48 -3.84 -2.72 4.78
C TYR A 48 -3.42 -4.15 5.14
N GLY A 49 -2.12 -4.47 5.05
CA GLY A 49 -1.59 -5.76 5.50
C GLY A 49 -1.77 -5.98 7.00
N ILE A 50 -1.50 -4.96 7.82
CA ILE A 50 -1.73 -5.02 9.28
C ILE A 50 -3.23 -5.13 9.57
N MET A 51 -4.05 -4.28 8.93
CA MET A 51 -5.50 -4.32 9.14
C MET A 51 -6.07 -5.70 8.79
N LYS A 52 -5.60 -6.29 7.69
CA LYS A 52 -5.98 -7.64 7.29
C LYS A 52 -5.57 -8.69 8.33
N LYS A 53 -4.35 -8.64 8.85
CA LYS A 53 -3.91 -9.54 9.94
C LYS A 53 -4.80 -9.43 11.18
N VAL A 54 -5.18 -8.22 11.56
CA VAL A 54 -6.09 -7.99 12.70
C VAL A 54 -7.48 -8.55 12.42
N GLU A 55 -8.01 -8.38 11.21
CA GLU A 55 -9.28 -8.99 10.79
C GLU A 55 -9.23 -10.52 10.83
N ASP A 56 -8.16 -11.11 10.29
CA ASP A 56 -7.98 -12.57 10.24
C ASP A 56 -7.82 -13.17 11.64
N TRP A 57 -7.12 -12.47 12.55
CA TRP A 57 -7.06 -12.85 13.96
C TRP A 57 -8.43 -12.81 14.63
N ARG A 58 -9.20 -11.73 14.45
CA ARG A 58 -10.56 -11.62 15.01
C ARG A 58 -11.52 -12.65 14.44
N ALA A 59 -11.30 -13.07 13.19
CA ALA A 59 -12.07 -14.11 12.52
C ALA A 59 -11.65 -15.54 12.93
N GLY A 60 -10.58 -15.71 13.72
CA GLY A 60 -10.04 -17.02 14.08
C GLY A 60 -9.36 -17.75 12.92
N ILE A 61 -8.98 -17.02 11.86
CA ILE A 61 -8.29 -17.56 10.68
C ILE A 61 -6.78 -17.52 10.88
N LEU A 62 -6.27 -16.49 11.57
CA LEU A 62 -4.85 -16.35 11.84
C LEU A 62 -4.44 -17.22 13.03
N GLU A 63 -3.55 -18.18 12.80
CA GLU A 63 -2.89 -18.92 13.88
C GLU A 63 -2.03 -17.96 14.70
N THR A 64 -2.13 -18.06 16.03
CA THR A 64 -1.37 -17.26 16.98
C THR A 64 -0.72 -18.15 18.02
N VAL A 65 0.48 -17.77 18.43
CA VAL A 65 1.17 -18.34 19.59
C VAL A 65 1.13 -17.35 20.75
N THR A 66 1.25 -17.87 21.96
CA THR A 66 1.45 -17.06 23.16
C THR A 66 2.86 -16.46 23.20
N LEU A 67 3.10 -15.51 24.11
CA LEU A 67 4.43 -14.94 24.29
C LEU A 67 5.43 -16.01 24.76
N ASP A 68 5.03 -16.84 25.73
CA ASP A 68 5.86 -17.92 26.27
C ASP A 68 6.29 -18.91 25.16
N GLU A 69 5.35 -19.36 24.32
CA GLU A 69 5.63 -20.24 23.18
C GLU A 69 6.58 -19.58 22.16
N LEU A 70 6.49 -18.25 21.99
CA LEU A 70 7.37 -17.51 21.10
C LEU A 70 8.78 -17.38 21.66
N GLU A 71 8.91 -17.04 22.95
CA GLU A 71 10.19 -16.92 23.66
C GLU A 71 10.94 -18.25 23.68
N GLU A 72 10.23 -19.36 23.93
CA GLU A 72 10.77 -20.73 23.80
C GLU A 72 11.30 -20.99 22.39
N SER A 73 10.50 -20.70 21.36
CA SER A 73 10.90 -20.94 19.96
C SER A 73 12.14 -20.15 19.52
N LEU A 74 12.40 -19.00 20.15
CA LEU A 74 13.52 -18.12 19.84
C LEU A 74 14.72 -18.34 20.78
N GLY A 75 14.60 -19.21 21.79
CA GLY A 75 15.63 -19.40 22.83
C GLY A 75 15.88 -18.13 23.65
N LEU A 76 14.83 -17.33 23.86
CA LEU A 76 14.83 -16.09 24.64
C LEU A 76 14.16 -16.27 26.02
N GLU A 77 13.83 -17.49 26.38
CA GLU A 77 13.33 -17.88 27.69
C GLU A 77 14.43 -17.68 28.76
N ASP A 78 14.13 -16.85 29.76
CA ASP A 78 14.96 -16.61 30.96
C ASP A 78 14.88 -17.76 31.98
#